data_AF-A0A9D4NVX9-F1
#
_entry.id   AF-A0A9D4NVX9-F1
#
_cell.length_a   1.000
_cell.length_b   1.000
_cell.length_c   1.000
_cell.angle_alpha   90.00
_cell.angle_beta   90.00
_cell.angle_gamma   90.00
#
_symmetry.space_group_name_H-M   'P 1'
#
loop_
_entity.id
_entity.type
_entity.pdbx_description
1 polymer ?
#
loop_
_entity_poly.entity_id
_entity_poly.type
_entity_poly.pdbx_seq_one_letter_code
_entity_poly.pdbx_strand_id
1 'polypeptide(L)'
;MFGYGSNPMNTKFLHHMIIVFMIISFNSSNHQTQAACISNETKSKCSMKYAQQIDLYASRLANVGKRGRFLPTNNAELEQFCNETKNMTISMENFMKQCCERELGHVAKIYLYSLRKNSKLLCSKRNNKRLTMITKLFATAPCINRRIRDFQCLAIFKNQTKHIMQYRDDKEKIRRGCCHYGDWIECEEKFINDLPCINNDQQREFAVDLLRSSRGDTQRFLCGDFDDTSDQCNHLKKLDPLLFDTKMRMDSRLQSLVFIGLHLLETIGKNTK
;
A
#
# COMPACT_ATOMS: atom_id res chain seq x y z
N MET A 1 -48.05 10.78 59.68
CA MET A 1 -46.72 11.20 60.16
C MET A 1 -45.73 10.98 59.03
N PHE A 2 -45.19 12.06 58.47
CA PHE A 2 -44.27 12.05 57.34
C PHE A 2 -42.86 11.65 57.79
N GLY A 3 -42.32 10.58 57.21
CA GLY A 3 -40.89 10.27 57.24
C GLY A 3 -40.28 10.58 55.89
N TYR A 4 -39.43 11.61 55.83
CA TYR A 4 -38.68 12.02 54.64
C TYR A 4 -37.69 10.91 54.24
N GLY A 5 -37.94 10.28 53.09
CA GLY A 5 -36.96 9.44 52.41
C GLY A 5 -35.95 10.31 51.65
N SER A 6 -34.72 10.35 52.13
CA SER A 6 -33.56 10.86 51.41
C SER A 6 -33.28 9.93 50.22
N ASN A 7 -33.75 10.33 49.04
CA ASN A 7 -33.40 9.68 47.79
C ASN A 7 -31.90 9.93 47.49
N PRO A 8 -31.06 8.90 47.33
CA PRO A 8 -29.71 9.09 46.84
C PRO A 8 -29.80 9.54 45.39
N MET A 9 -29.58 10.85 45.18
CA MET A 9 -29.53 11.43 43.84
C MET A 9 -28.42 10.74 43.04
N ASN A 10 -28.83 10.24 41.89
CA ASN A 10 -28.24 9.14 41.15
C ASN A 10 -26.89 9.56 40.52
N THR A 11 -25.78 9.21 41.16
CA THR A 11 -24.40 9.43 40.67
C THR A 11 -24.11 8.78 39.32
N LYS A 12 -24.99 7.88 38.85
CA LYS A 12 -24.93 7.29 37.50
C LYS A 12 -25.32 8.27 36.39
N PHE A 13 -26.19 9.25 36.67
CA PHE A 13 -26.65 10.21 35.66
C PHE A 13 -25.57 11.26 35.33
N LEU A 14 -24.76 11.65 36.33
CA LEU A 14 -23.63 12.56 36.15
C LEU A 14 -22.48 11.90 35.38
N HIS A 15 -22.23 10.59 35.58
CA HIS A 15 -21.22 9.84 34.81
C HIS A 15 -21.59 9.67 33.34
N HIS A 16 -22.87 9.46 33.01
CA HIS A 16 -23.29 9.34 31.61
C HIS A 16 -23.25 10.69 30.89
N MET A 17 -23.55 11.80 31.58
CA MET A 17 -23.41 13.14 31.00
C MET A 17 -21.94 13.52 30.75
N ILE A 18 -20.99 13.11 31.59
CA ILE A 18 -19.54 13.36 31.38
C ILE A 18 -18.98 12.50 30.23
N ILE A 19 -19.42 11.24 30.08
CA ILE A 19 -19.03 10.39 28.95
C ILE A 19 -19.59 10.94 27.64
N VAL A 20 -20.84 11.41 27.63
CA VAL A 20 -21.45 12.05 26.45
C VAL A 20 -20.77 13.39 26.13
N PHE A 21 -20.37 14.20 27.12
CA PHE A 21 -19.63 15.44 26.88
C PHE A 21 -18.18 15.20 26.39
N MET A 22 -17.49 14.13 26.83
CA MET A 22 -16.19 13.73 26.29
C MET A 22 -16.29 13.18 24.86
N ILE A 23 -17.39 12.50 24.52
CA ILE A 23 -17.66 12.02 23.16
C ILE A 23 -18.03 13.19 22.22
N ILE A 24 -18.71 14.23 22.73
CA ILE A 24 -19.08 15.42 21.96
C ILE A 24 -17.89 16.41 21.81
N SER A 25 -16.95 16.45 22.77
CA SER A 25 -15.78 17.36 22.73
C SER A 25 -14.65 16.90 21.78
N PHE A 26 -14.76 15.72 21.15
CA PHE A 26 -13.87 15.29 20.07
C PHE A 26 -14.45 15.55 18.66
N ASN A 27 -15.50 16.38 18.55
CA ASN A 27 -15.89 17.01 17.30
C ASN A 27 -15.29 18.42 17.19
N SER A 28 -13.96 18.49 17.07
CA SER A 28 -13.32 19.63 16.43
C SER A 28 -13.08 19.27 14.96
N SER A 29 -13.86 19.93 14.12
CA SER A 29 -13.65 20.10 12.69
C SER A 29 -12.21 20.51 12.38
N ASN A 30 -11.36 19.53 12.11
CA ASN A 30 -10.16 19.72 11.33
C ASN A 30 -10.24 18.77 10.15
N HIS A 31 -9.95 19.27 8.94
CA HIS A 31 -9.63 18.41 7.81
C HIS A 31 -8.44 17.55 8.22
N GLN A 32 -8.70 16.37 8.78
CA GLN A 32 -7.65 15.50 9.28
C GLN A 32 -7.12 14.74 8.08
N THR A 33 -6.15 15.33 7.38
CA THR A 33 -5.18 14.55 6.60
C THR A 33 -4.49 13.60 7.58
N GLN A 34 -5.08 12.43 7.77
CA GLN A 34 -4.49 11.35 8.54
C GLN A 34 -3.50 10.66 7.61
N ALA A 35 -2.22 10.74 7.93
CA ALA A 35 -1.24 9.87 7.29
C ALA A 35 -1.17 8.58 8.09
N ALA A 36 -1.39 7.45 7.40
CA ALA A 36 -1.23 6.13 8.00
C ALA A 36 0.13 6.03 8.71
N CYS A 37 0.13 5.47 9.91
CA CYS A 37 1.32 5.33 10.76
C CYS A 37 1.89 6.65 11.34
N ILE A 38 1.13 7.76 11.34
CA ILE A 38 1.52 9.04 11.96
C ILE A 38 0.41 9.52 12.92
N SER A 39 -0.16 8.59 13.70
CA SER A 39 -1.36 8.86 14.52
C SER A 39 -1.07 9.28 15.97
N ASN A 40 0.20 9.40 16.40
CA ASN A 40 0.49 9.62 17.82
C ASN A 40 1.67 10.56 18.08
N GLU A 41 1.37 11.77 18.58
CA GLU A 41 2.34 12.82 18.97
C GLU A 41 3.29 12.37 20.09
N THR A 42 2.95 11.29 20.81
CA THR A 42 3.79 10.70 21.86
C THR A 42 5.03 9.96 21.35
N LYS A 43 5.07 9.60 20.06
CA LYS A 43 6.24 8.97 19.44
C LYS A 43 7.06 10.01 18.68
N SER A 44 7.94 10.72 19.38
CA SER A 44 8.81 11.80 18.83
C SER A 44 9.58 11.43 17.55
N LYS A 45 9.77 10.13 17.27
CA LYS A 45 10.47 9.61 16.07
C LYS A 45 9.56 9.46 14.84
N CYS A 46 8.24 9.45 14.98
CA CYS A 46 7.29 9.17 13.90
C CYS A 46 6.79 10.45 13.23
N SER A 47 7.70 11.17 12.57
CA SER A 47 7.41 12.44 11.91
C SER A 47 6.96 12.26 10.45
N MET A 48 6.24 13.27 9.93
CA MET A 48 5.94 13.35 8.50
C MET A 48 7.18 13.30 7.62
N LYS A 49 8.28 13.94 8.05
CA LYS A 49 9.56 13.90 7.33
C LYS A 49 10.08 12.47 7.19
N TYR A 50 9.98 11.66 8.27
CA TYR A 50 10.39 10.26 8.22
C TYR A 50 9.47 9.46 7.29
N ALA A 51 8.15 9.68 7.36
CA ALA A 51 7.20 9.04 6.45
C ALA A 51 7.45 9.37 4.97
N GLN A 52 7.76 10.62 4.63
CA GLN A 52 8.11 11.02 3.26
C GLN A 52 9.39 10.32 2.75
N GLN A 53 10.38 10.14 3.62
CA GLN A 53 11.58 9.36 3.26
C GLN A 53 11.22 7.90 2.97
N ILE A 54 10.38 7.30 3.80
CA ILE A 54 9.89 5.93 3.61
C ILE A 54 9.02 5.81 2.35
N ASP A 55 8.23 6.84 2.03
CA ASP A 55 7.43 6.91 0.81
C ASP A 55 8.32 6.91 -0.45
N LEU A 56 9.41 7.67 -0.40
CA LEU A 56 10.42 7.66 -1.45
C LEU A 56 11.07 6.28 -1.58
N TYR A 57 11.45 5.64 -0.48
CA TYR A 57 12.02 4.29 -0.50
C TYR A 57 11.07 3.25 -1.06
N ALA A 58 9.80 3.27 -0.64
CA ALA A 58 8.76 2.41 -1.19
C ALA A 58 8.60 2.61 -2.71
N SER A 59 8.61 3.87 -3.18
CA SER A 59 8.54 4.19 -4.61
C SER A 59 9.78 3.70 -5.38
N ARG A 60 10.98 3.84 -4.79
CA ARG A 60 12.23 3.36 -5.40
C ARG A 60 12.30 1.84 -5.48
N LEU A 61 11.74 1.12 -4.50
CA LEU A 61 11.70 -0.34 -4.45
C LEU A 61 10.68 -0.95 -5.42
N ALA A 62 9.62 -0.21 -5.77
CA ALA A 62 8.69 -0.62 -6.80
C ALA A 62 9.35 -0.68 -8.21
N ASN A 63 10.49 -0.01 -8.40
CA ASN A 63 11.26 0.06 -9.65
C ASN A 63 10.46 0.60 -10.87
N VAL A 64 9.25 1.11 -10.66
CA VAL A 64 8.35 1.63 -11.71
C VAL A 64 7.99 3.10 -11.48
N GLY A 65 7.69 3.81 -12.57
CA GLY A 65 7.24 5.19 -12.55
C GLY A 65 8.34 6.21 -12.26
N LYS A 66 7.97 7.49 -12.19
CA LYS A 66 8.91 8.63 -12.10
C LYS A 66 9.90 8.59 -10.94
N ARG A 67 9.53 7.98 -9.80
CA ARG A 67 10.37 7.84 -8.60
C ARG A 67 11.02 6.44 -8.47
N GLY A 68 10.76 5.55 -9.42
CA GLY A 68 11.34 4.21 -9.47
C GLY A 68 12.82 4.26 -9.84
N ARG A 69 13.56 3.24 -9.42
CA ARG A 69 14.93 3.01 -9.88
C ARG A 69 14.92 2.19 -11.16
N PHE A 70 15.94 2.38 -11.98
CA PHE A 70 16.21 1.46 -13.08
C PHE A 70 16.64 0.09 -12.56
N LEU A 71 16.31 -0.95 -13.32
CA LEU A 71 16.80 -2.30 -13.11
C LEU A 71 18.29 -2.36 -13.49
N PRO A 72 19.12 -3.12 -12.78
CA PRO A 72 20.56 -3.19 -13.08
C PRO A 72 20.79 -3.94 -14.39
N THR A 73 21.75 -3.45 -15.18
CA THR A 73 22.11 -3.99 -16.50
C THR A 73 23.46 -4.70 -16.51
N ASN A 74 24.22 -4.58 -15.41
CA ASN A 74 25.53 -5.19 -15.23
C ASN A 74 25.80 -5.49 -13.74
N ASN A 75 26.92 -6.16 -13.46
CA ASN A 75 27.26 -6.61 -12.11
C ASN A 75 27.51 -5.46 -11.13
N ALA A 76 28.13 -4.37 -11.56
CA ALA A 76 28.40 -3.22 -10.69
C ALA A 76 27.09 -2.55 -10.26
N GLU A 77 26.19 -2.31 -11.22
CA GLU A 77 24.84 -1.80 -10.94
C GLU A 77 24.04 -2.76 -10.05
N LEU A 78 24.17 -4.08 -10.27
CA LEU A 78 23.47 -5.08 -9.47
C LEU A 78 23.91 -5.06 -8.00
N GLU A 79 25.21 -4.92 -7.74
CA GLU A 79 25.73 -4.82 -6.38
C GLU A 79 25.18 -3.59 -5.66
N GLN A 80 25.23 -2.43 -6.32
CA GLN A 80 24.62 -1.20 -5.79
C GLN A 80 23.12 -1.37 -5.55
N PHE A 81 22.39 -1.91 -6.53
CA PHE A 81 20.96 -2.15 -6.45
C PHE A 81 20.61 -3.00 -5.22
N CYS A 82 21.36 -4.08 -4.98
CA CYS A 82 21.17 -4.99 -3.86
C CYS A 82 21.46 -4.34 -2.49
N ASN A 83 22.54 -3.56 -2.40
CA ASN A 83 22.91 -2.85 -1.17
C ASN A 83 21.86 -1.80 -0.80
N GLU A 84 21.44 -0.98 -1.77
CA GLU A 84 20.37 0.01 -1.57
C GLU A 84 19.05 -0.66 -1.18
N THR A 85 18.68 -1.76 -1.86
CA THR A 85 17.44 -2.50 -1.58
C THR A 85 17.41 -3.00 -0.14
N LYS A 86 18.52 -3.57 0.35
CA LYS A 86 18.67 -4.01 1.73
C LYS A 86 18.48 -2.85 2.71
N ASN A 87 19.17 -1.73 2.49
CA ASN A 87 19.11 -0.57 3.38
C ASN A 87 17.70 0.05 3.44
N MET A 88 17.07 0.25 2.27
CA MET A 88 15.70 0.76 2.19
C MET A 88 14.71 -0.18 2.91
N THR A 89 14.79 -1.48 2.67
CA THR A 89 13.89 -2.47 3.31
C THR A 89 14.05 -2.50 4.83
N ILE A 90 15.27 -2.36 5.36
CA ILE A 90 15.51 -2.27 6.81
C ILE A 90 14.88 -0.99 7.37
N SER A 91 15.08 0.15 6.70
CA SER A 91 14.50 1.43 7.12
C SER A 91 12.97 1.37 7.14
N MET A 92 12.37 0.77 6.11
CA MET A 92 10.93 0.57 6.03
C MET A 92 10.42 -0.31 7.17
N GLU A 93 11.05 -1.46 7.44
CA GLU A 93 10.64 -2.33 8.56
C GLU A 93 10.71 -1.59 9.90
N ASN A 94 11.79 -0.84 10.15
CA ASN A 94 11.95 -0.07 11.37
C ASN A 94 10.85 0.99 11.53
N PHE A 95 10.52 1.71 10.45
CA PHE A 95 9.41 2.66 10.45
C PHE A 95 8.09 1.97 10.76
N MET A 96 7.77 0.89 10.05
CA MET A 96 6.48 0.19 10.21
C MET A 96 6.32 -0.39 11.62
N LYS A 97 7.39 -0.94 12.20
CA LYS A 97 7.39 -1.46 13.57
C LYS A 97 7.20 -0.37 14.62
N GLN A 98 7.78 0.81 14.41
CA GLN A 98 7.77 1.89 15.40
C GLN A 98 6.52 2.75 15.30
N CYS A 99 6.06 3.02 14.08
CA CYS A 99 5.10 4.09 13.80
C CYS A 99 3.71 3.60 13.42
N CYS A 100 3.57 2.41 12.83
CA CYS A 100 2.25 1.87 12.50
C CYS A 100 1.57 1.25 13.72
N GLU A 101 0.24 1.27 13.71
CA GLU A 101 -0.57 0.44 14.58
C GLU A 101 -0.35 -1.05 14.27
N ARG A 102 -0.67 -1.92 15.24
CA ARG A 102 -0.31 -3.35 15.17
C ARG A 102 -0.81 -4.02 13.89
N GLU A 103 -2.06 -3.80 13.51
CA GLU A 103 -2.68 -4.41 12.33
C GLU A 103 -2.05 -3.91 11.02
N LEU A 104 -1.89 -2.60 10.87
CA LEU A 104 -1.18 -2.02 9.72
C LEU A 104 0.28 -2.50 9.64
N GLY A 105 0.93 -2.67 10.79
CA GLY A 105 2.27 -3.24 10.89
C GLY A 105 2.34 -4.71 10.43
N HIS A 106 1.29 -5.51 10.65
CA HIS A 106 1.21 -6.88 10.15
C HIS A 106 1.12 -6.92 8.61
N VAL A 107 0.26 -6.10 8.01
CA VAL A 107 0.16 -6.02 6.54
C VAL A 107 1.46 -5.52 5.92
N ALA A 108 2.07 -4.49 6.52
CA ALA A 108 3.36 -3.97 6.06
C ALA A 108 4.48 -5.03 6.12
N LYS A 109 4.47 -5.93 7.12
CA LYS A 109 5.42 -7.05 7.20
C LYS A 109 5.25 -8.05 6.05
N ILE A 110 4.01 -8.32 5.62
CA ILE A 110 3.74 -9.21 4.48
C ILE A 110 4.32 -8.59 3.20
N TYR A 111 4.07 -7.30 2.98
CA TYR A 111 4.67 -6.58 1.85
C TYR A 111 6.21 -6.61 1.87
N LEU A 112 6.82 -6.35 3.02
CA LEU A 112 8.28 -6.41 3.18
C LEU A 112 8.84 -7.82 3.02
N TYR A 113 8.08 -8.84 3.42
CA TYR A 113 8.44 -10.24 3.20
C TYR A 113 8.54 -10.56 1.70
N SER A 114 7.53 -10.17 0.91
CA SER A 114 7.55 -10.34 -0.55
C SER A 114 8.76 -9.65 -1.17
N LEU A 115 9.01 -8.37 -0.83
CA LEU A 115 10.18 -7.64 -1.31
C LEU A 115 11.50 -8.35 -1.00
N ARG A 116 11.67 -8.86 0.23
CA ARG A 116 12.87 -9.60 0.65
C ARG A 116 13.03 -10.91 -0.09
N LYS A 117 11.94 -11.66 -0.25
CA LYS A 117 11.91 -12.94 -0.97
C LYS A 117 12.41 -12.76 -2.39
N ASN A 118 11.92 -11.76 -3.12
CA ASN A 118 12.34 -11.52 -4.50
C ASN A 118 13.75 -10.96 -4.60
N SER A 119 14.10 -10.03 -3.72
CA SER A 119 15.45 -9.48 -3.68
C SER A 119 16.49 -10.57 -3.40
N LYS A 120 16.17 -11.57 -2.57
CA LYS A 120 17.06 -12.73 -2.34
C LYS A 120 17.31 -13.55 -3.60
N LEU A 121 16.39 -13.60 -4.56
CA LEU A 121 16.60 -14.32 -5.82
C LEU A 121 17.75 -13.74 -6.65
N LEU A 122 17.92 -12.42 -6.61
CA LEU A 122 18.94 -11.69 -7.36
C LEU A 122 20.20 -11.41 -6.53
N CYS A 123 20.01 -11.06 -5.25
CA CYS A 123 21.06 -10.50 -4.40
C CYS A 123 21.76 -11.53 -3.51
N SER A 124 21.18 -12.72 -3.28
CA SER A 124 21.81 -13.71 -2.40
C SER A 124 22.89 -14.51 -3.11
N LYS A 125 24.15 -14.35 -2.70
CA LYS A 125 25.27 -15.15 -3.24
C LYS A 125 25.09 -16.67 -3.06
N ARG A 126 24.27 -17.09 -2.09
CA ARG A 126 24.02 -18.51 -1.75
C ARG A 126 22.87 -19.15 -2.55
N ASN A 127 22.26 -18.44 -3.50
CA ASN A 127 21.12 -18.96 -4.25
C ASN A 127 21.60 -19.64 -5.54
N ASN A 128 21.29 -20.93 -5.68
CA ASN A 128 21.67 -21.76 -6.83
C ASN A 128 21.06 -21.27 -8.15
N LYS A 129 19.94 -20.53 -8.11
CA LYS A 129 19.29 -19.96 -9.30
C LYS A 129 19.79 -18.55 -9.65
N ARG A 130 20.69 -17.97 -8.85
CA ARG A 130 21.12 -16.57 -8.99
C ARG A 130 21.70 -16.27 -10.38
N LEU A 131 22.59 -17.12 -10.88
CA LEU A 131 23.24 -16.88 -12.18
C LEU A 131 22.23 -16.82 -13.33
N THR A 132 21.28 -17.75 -13.35
CA THR A 132 20.18 -17.78 -14.33
C THR A 132 19.32 -16.52 -14.23
N MET A 133 18.95 -16.11 -13.02
CA MET A 133 18.13 -14.90 -12.81
C MET A 133 18.86 -13.63 -13.22
N ILE A 134 20.16 -13.52 -12.95
CA ILE A 134 21.00 -12.40 -13.39
C ILE A 134 21.09 -12.36 -14.92
N THR A 135 21.29 -13.52 -15.56
CA THR A 135 21.37 -13.60 -17.02
C THR A 135 20.06 -13.12 -17.66
N LYS A 136 18.91 -13.59 -17.15
CA LYS A 136 17.59 -13.13 -17.61
C LYS A 136 17.39 -11.64 -17.34
N LEU A 137 17.79 -11.15 -16.16
CA LEU A 137 17.70 -9.73 -15.80
C LEU A 137 18.51 -8.85 -16.74
N PHE A 138 19.77 -9.17 -17.00
CA PHE A 138 20.62 -8.34 -17.88
C PHE A 138 20.16 -8.40 -19.34
N ALA A 139 19.50 -9.47 -19.76
CA ALA A 139 18.88 -9.54 -21.07
C ALA A 139 17.65 -8.62 -21.20
N THR A 140 16.81 -8.50 -20.17
CA THR A 140 15.53 -7.77 -20.25
C THR A 140 15.57 -6.35 -19.69
N ALA A 141 16.40 -6.08 -18.67
CA ALA A 141 16.49 -4.79 -17.99
C ALA A 141 16.76 -3.60 -18.93
N PRO A 142 17.69 -3.69 -19.92
CA PRO A 142 17.91 -2.58 -20.86
C PRO A 142 16.64 -2.19 -21.64
N CYS A 143 15.82 -3.17 -22.00
CA CYS A 143 14.57 -2.94 -22.71
C CYS A 143 13.52 -2.27 -21.82
N ILE A 144 13.30 -2.85 -20.63
CA ILE A 144 12.34 -2.35 -19.64
C ILE A 144 12.69 -0.91 -19.23
N ASN A 145 13.96 -0.64 -18.95
CA ASN A 145 14.45 0.66 -18.49
C ASN A 145 14.14 1.82 -19.45
N ARG A 146 13.95 1.56 -20.75
CA ARG A 146 13.58 2.60 -21.73
C ARG A 146 12.22 3.21 -21.46
N ARG A 147 11.29 2.46 -20.85
CA ARG A 147 9.89 2.87 -20.67
C ARG A 147 9.44 2.82 -19.21
N ILE A 148 10.24 2.27 -18.30
CA ILE A 148 9.82 1.99 -16.92
C ILE A 148 9.41 3.24 -16.12
N ARG A 149 9.92 4.43 -16.50
CA ARG A 149 9.53 5.71 -15.89
C ARG A 149 8.18 6.23 -16.39
N ASP A 150 7.80 5.86 -17.61
CA ASP A 150 6.53 6.21 -18.25
C ASP A 150 5.45 5.17 -17.96
N PHE A 151 5.69 4.27 -17.02
CA PHE A 151 4.80 3.19 -16.62
C PHE A 151 3.47 3.73 -16.05
N GLN A 152 2.47 3.88 -16.91
CA GLN A 152 1.21 4.58 -16.60
C GLN A 152 0.27 3.80 -15.68
N CYS A 153 0.38 2.46 -15.64
CA CYS A 153 -0.45 1.62 -14.78
C CYS A 153 -0.36 2.04 -13.31
N LEU A 154 0.83 2.52 -12.88
CA LEU A 154 1.05 3.10 -11.56
C LEU A 154 0.17 4.31 -11.28
N ALA A 155 0.02 5.22 -12.23
CA ALA A 155 -0.82 6.39 -12.03
C ALA A 155 -2.30 6.03 -12.03
N ILE A 156 -2.73 5.16 -12.95
CA ILE A 156 -4.12 4.71 -13.11
C ILE A 156 -4.61 4.10 -11.80
N PHE A 157 -3.93 3.07 -11.31
CA PHE A 157 -4.33 2.39 -10.08
C PHE A 157 -4.30 3.31 -8.87
N LYS A 158 -3.26 4.14 -8.71
CA LYS A 158 -3.22 5.10 -7.59
C LYS A 158 -4.45 6.00 -7.58
N ASN A 159 -4.89 6.46 -8.75
CA ASN A 159 -6.05 7.33 -8.86
C ASN A 159 -7.35 6.56 -8.55
N GLN A 160 -7.49 5.34 -9.07
CA GLN A 160 -8.61 4.45 -8.76
C GLN A 160 -8.68 4.14 -7.25
N THR A 161 -7.56 3.75 -6.63
CA THR A 161 -7.49 3.46 -5.19
C THR A 161 -7.83 4.71 -4.36
N LYS A 162 -7.30 5.88 -4.71
CA LYS A 162 -7.61 7.13 -4.01
C LYS A 162 -9.09 7.49 -4.08
N HIS A 163 -9.72 7.23 -5.21
CA HIS A 163 -11.15 7.49 -5.38
C HIS A 163 -12.00 6.61 -4.46
N ILE A 164 -11.70 5.30 -4.37
CA ILE A 164 -12.47 4.39 -3.52
C ILE A 164 -12.22 4.59 -2.02
N MET A 165 -11.08 5.15 -1.61
CA MET A 165 -10.80 5.45 -0.20
C MET A 165 -11.89 6.30 0.46
N GLN A 166 -12.48 7.22 -0.30
CA GLN A 166 -13.53 8.13 0.18
C GLN A 166 -14.90 7.44 0.32
N TYR A 167 -15.06 6.23 -0.20
CA TYR A 167 -16.34 5.53 -0.21
C TYR A 167 -16.64 4.88 1.15
N ARG A 168 -17.84 5.06 1.71
CA ARG A 168 -18.14 4.61 3.09
C ARG A 168 -18.40 3.11 3.23
N ASP A 169 -18.79 2.44 2.15
CA ASP A 169 -19.00 0.99 2.17
C ASP A 169 -17.65 0.26 2.06
N ASP A 170 -17.23 -0.30 3.19
CA ASP A 170 -15.96 -1.01 3.32
C ASP A 170 -15.91 -2.32 2.51
N LYS A 171 -17.04 -3.00 2.34
CA LYS A 171 -17.10 -4.22 1.51
C LYS A 171 -16.85 -3.86 0.06
N GLU A 172 -17.45 -2.76 -0.41
CA GLU A 172 -17.26 -2.27 -1.76
C GLU A 172 -15.86 -1.71 -1.99
N LYS A 173 -15.26 -1.06 -0.99
CA LYS A 173 -13.84 -0.65 -1.00
C LYS A 173 -12.91 -1.83 -1.24
N ILE A 174 -13.06 -2.91 -0.46
CA ILE A 174 -12.22 -4.10 -0.58
C ILE A 174 -12.41 -4.74 -1.97
N ARG A 175 -13.67 -4.97 -2.37
CA ARG A 175 -14.00 -5.58 -3.66
C ARG A 175 -13.39 -4.81 -4.83
N ARG A 176 -13.55 -3.48 -4.86
CA ARG A 176 -12.98 -2.64 -5.91
C ARG A 176 -11.47 -2.54 -5.84
N GLY A 177 -10.90 -2.47 -4.64
CA GLY A 177 -9.45 -2.48 -4.46
C GLY A 177 -8.81 -3.70 -5.10
N CYS A 178 -9.45 -4.87 -4.92
CA CYS A 178 -9.02 -6.11 -5.55
C CYS A 178 -9.23 -6.13 -7.06
N CYS A 179 -10.38 -5.66 -7.57
CA CYS A 179 -10.59 -5.56 -9.02
C CYS A 179 -9.63 -4.59 -9.71
N HIS A 180 -9.36 -3.43 -9.11
CA HIS A 180 -8.37 -2.48 -9.63
C HIS A 180 -6.96 -3.07 -9.63
N TYR A 181 -6.66 -4.00 -8.71
CA TYR A 181 -5.41 -4.74 -8.76
C TYR A 181 -5.39 -5.73 -9.94
N GLY A 182 -6.51 -6.38 -10.26
CA GLY A 182 -6.64 -7.14 -11.52
C GLY A 182 -6.36 -6.27 -12.75
N ASP A 183 -7.02 -5.11 -12.87
CA ASP A 183 -6.79 -4.15 -13.96
C ASP A 183 -5.31 -3.71 -14.05
N TRP A 184 -4.65 -3.54 -12.89
CA TRP A 184 -3.24 -3.23 -12.81
C TRP A 184 -2.38 -4.33 -13.45
N ILE A 185 -2.69 -5.59 -13.14
CA ILE A 185 -1.93 -6.77 -13.55
C ILE A 185 -2.04 -6.98 -15.05
N GLU A 186 -3.22 -6.76 -15.63
CA GLU A 186 -3.43 -6.73 -17.08
C GLU A 186 -2.66 -5.57 -17.74
N CYS A 187 -2.68 -4.39 -17.13
CA CYS A 187 -1.94 -3.23 -17.62
C CYS A 187 -0.42 -3.50 -17.62
N GLU A 188 0.11 -4.22 -16.63
CA GLU A 188 1.51 -4.65 -16.61
C GLU A 188 1.88 -5.59 -17.75
N GLU A 189 1.04 -6.59 -18.02
CA GLU A 189 1.26 -7.49 -19.15
C GLU A 189 1.23 -6.72 -20.46
N LYS A 190 0.24 -5.84 -20.65
CA LYS A 190 0.17 -4.99 -21.83
C LYS A 190 1.42 -4.11 -21.97
N PHE A 191 1.87 -3.49 -20.89
CA PHE A 191 3.10 -2.69 -20.89
C PHE A 191 4.31 -3.50 -21.36
N ILE A 192 4.49 -4.72 -20.85
CA ILE A 192 5.56 -5.61 -21.30
C ILE A 192 5.35 -6.05 -22.75
N ASN A 193 4.09 -6.27 -23.16
CA ASN A 193 3.74 -6.69 -24.50
C ASN A 193 4.04 -5.64 -25.56
N ASP A 194 3.91 -4.38 -25.20
CA ASP A 194 4.20 -3.24 -26.06
C ASP A 194 5.71 -2.93 -26.17
N LEU A 195 6.59 -3.67 -25.48
CA LEU A 195 8.04 -3.51 -25.58
C LEU A 195 8.61 -4.29 -26.77
N PRO A 196 9.02 -3.63 -27.87
CA PRO A 196 9.45 -4.31 -29.10
C PRO A 196 10.78 -5.07 -28.94
N CYS A 197 11.57 -4.76 -27.92
CA CYS A 197 12.84 -5.42 -27.64
C CYS A 197 12.72 -6.70 -26.79
N ILE A 198 11.51 -7.07 -26.36
CA ILE A 198 11.23 -8.38 -25.75
C ILE A 198 10.54 -9.24 -26.82
N ASN A 199 11.32 -10.13 -27.43
CA ASN A 199 10.95 -10.81 -28.68
C ASN A 199 10.69 -12.32 -28.53
N ASN A 200 10.81 -12.87 -27.31
CA ASN A 200 10.48 -14.25 -27.04
C ASN A 200 9.71 -14.40 -25.72
N ASP A 201 8.97 -15.49 -25.62
CA ASP A 201 8.02 -15.72 -24.52
C ASP A 201 8.73 -15.88 -23.17
N GLN A 202 9.93 -16.47 -23.14
CA GLN A 202 10.69 -16.62 -21.89
C GLN A 202 11.14 -15.28 -21.30
N GLN A 203 11.53 -14.33 -22.15
CA GLN A 203 11.86 -12.96 -21.71
C GLN A 203 10.62 -12.20 -21.28
N ARG A 204 9.49 -12.41 -21.99
CA ARG A 204 8.19 -11.81 -21.68
C ARG A 204 7.69 -12.27 -20.32
N GLU A 205 7.64 -13.58 -20.09
CA GLU A 205 7.28 -14.21 -18.81
C GLU A 205 8.18 -13.69 -17.68
N PHE A 206 9.50 -13.71 -17.89
CA PHE A 206 10.43 -13.19 -16.88
C PHE A 206 10.23 -11.70 -16.58
N ALA A 207 9.95 -10.88 -17.59
CA ALA A 207 9.74 -9.45 -17.41
C ALA A 207 8.44 -9.15 -16.65
N VAL A 208 7.36 -9.88 -16.97
CA VAL A 208 6.10 -9.83 -16.23
C VAL A 208 6.31 -10.25 -14.77
N ASP A 209 6.97 -11.39 -14.55
CA ASP A 209 7.30 -11.88 -13.21
C ASP A 209 8.16 -10.90 -12.43
N LEU A 210 9.16 -10.29 -13.09
CA LEU A 210 10.05 -9.31 -12.45
C LEU A 210 9.25 -8.13 -11.89
N LEU A 211 8.30 -7.58 -12.66
CA LEU A 211 7.43 -6.51 -12.20
C LEU A 211 6.49 -7.00 -11.10
N ARG A 212 5.80 -8.13 -11.31
CA ARG A 212 4.80 -8.68 -10.37
C ARG A 212 5.36 -9.10 -9.03
N SER A 213 6.59 -9.63 -9.04
CA SER A 213 7.18 -10.38 -7.92
C SER A 213 7.01 -9.66 -6.58
N SER A 214 7.24 -8.34 -6.55
CA SER A 214 7.19 -7.51 -5.34
C SER A 214 5.83 -7.46 -4.62
N ARG A 215 4.71 -7.81 -5.28
CA ARG A 215 3.35 -7.53 -4.80
C ARG A 215 2.41 -8.74 -4.72
N GLY A 216 2.76 -9.86 -5.35
CA GLY A 216 1.88 -11.05 -5.43
C GLY A 216 1.40 -11.58 -4.08
N ASP A 217 2.28 -11.74 -3.08
CA ASP A 217 1.83 -12.27 -1.78
C ASP A 217 0.95 -11.27 -1.00
N THR A 218 1.13 -9.95 -1.23
CA THR A 218 0.29 -8.92 -0.58
C THR A 218 -1.12 -8.90 -1.17
N GLN A 219 -1.24 -9.01 -2.50
CA GLN A 219 -2.54 -9.16 -3.14
C GLN A 219 -3.25 -10.42 -2.64
N ARG A 220 -2.59 -11.57 -2.70
CA ARG A 220 -3.20 -12.85 -2.28
C ARG A 220 -3.68 -12.79 -0.83
N PHE A 221 -2.93 -12.11 0.04
CA PHE A 221 -3.34 -11.90 1.42
C PHE A 221 -4.56 -10.99 1.57
N LEU A 222 -4.60 -9.87 0.84
CA LEU A 222 -5.67 -8.86 0.99
C LEU A 222 -6.96 -9.22 0.26
N CYS A 223 -6.84 -9.92 -0.87
CA CYS A 223 -7.93 -10.17 -1.79
C CYS A 223 -8.47 -11.60 -1.71
N GLY A 224 -7.74 -12.55 -1.13
CA GLY A 224 -8.21 -13.94 -1.03
C GLY A 224 -8.63 -14.46 -2.39
N ASP A 225 -9.92 -14.81 -2.53
CA ASP A 225 -10.54 -15.36 -3.75
C ASP A 225 -10.99 -14.28 -4.76
N PHE A 226 -10.80 -12.99 -4.45
CA PHE A 226 -10.95 -11.90 -5.41
C PHE A 226 -9.66 -11.77 -6.26
N ASP A 227 -9.35 -12.80 -7.04
CA ASP A 227 -8.25 -12.78 -7.99
C ASP A 227 -8.71 -12.44 -9.42
N ASP A 228 -7.76 -12.36 -10.34
CA ASP A 228 -7.92 -12.07 -11.76
C ASP A 228 -8.75 -13.12 -12.53
N THR A 229 -9.09 -14.24 -11.90
CA THR A 229 -9.95 -15.29 -12.48
C THR A 229 -11.41 -15.17 -12.06
N SER A 230 -11.73 -14.23 -11.16
CA SER A 230 -13.06 -14.08 -10.59
C SER A 230 -13.97 -13.17 -11.45
N ASP A 231 -15.09 -13.71 -11.92
CA ASP A 231 -16.15 -12.94 -12.63
C ASP A 231 -16.74 -11.78 -11.78
N GLN A 232 -16.39 -11.71 -10.50
CA GLN A 232 -16.90 -10.71 -9.56
C GLN A 232 -16.50 -9.27 -9.91
N CYS A 233 -15.49 -9.09 -10.78
CA CYS A 233 -15.07 -7.79 -11.29
C CYS A 233 -15.83 -7.35 -12.57
N ASN A 234 -16.48 -8.27 -13.29
CA ASN A 234 -17.20 -7.98 -14.54
C ASN A 234 -18.51 -7.18 -14.33
N HIS A 235 -19.02 -7.14 -13.08
CA HIS A 235 -20.29 -6.51 -12.74
C HIS A 235 -20.17 -5.49 -11.60
N LEU A 236 -19.10 -4.68 -11.58
CA LEU A 236 -19.02 -3.55 -10.64
C LEU A 236 -20.15 -2.55 -10.92
N LYS A 237 -21.18 -2.50 -10.05
CA LYS A 237 -22.24 -1.47 -10.09
C LYS A 237 -21.67 -0.06 -10.07
N LYS A 238 -22.42 0.98 -10.43
CA LYS A 238 -21.96 2.36 -10.21
C LYS A 238 -21.90 2.66 -8.70
N LEU A 239 -20.86 3.36 -8.25
CA LEU A 239 -20.77 3.84 -6.86
C LEU A 239 -21.86 4.88 -6.59
N ASP A 240 -22.51 4.80 -5.43
CA ASP A 240 -23.51 5.78 -5.01
C ASP A 240 -22.81 7.08 -4.57
N PRO A 241 -23.06 8.23 -5.23
CA PRO A 241 -22.46 9.51 -4.85
C PRO A 241 -22.70 9.91 -3.38
N LEU A 242 -23.81 9.46 -2.77
CA LEU A 242 -24.16 9.77 -1.37
C LEU A 242 -23.25 9.09 -0.35
N LEU A 243 -22.56 8.03 -0.74
CA LEU A 243 -21.66 7.27 0.12
C LEU A 243 -20.21 7.80 0.08
N PHE A 244 -19.94 8.91 -0.59
CA PHE A 244 -18.62 9.54 -0.59
C PHE A 244 -18.44 10.51 0.58
N ASP A 245 -17.37 10.32 1.34
CA ASP A 245 -16.94 11.25 2.38
C ASP A 245 -15.90 12.23 1.83
N THR A 246 -16.34 13.46 1.55
CA THR A 246 -15.49 14.53 1.02
C THR A 246 -14.47 15.07 2.03
N LYS A 247 -14.64 14.76 3.32
CA LYS A 247 -13.69 15.13 4.38
C LYS A 247 -12.50 14.17 4.43
N MET A 248 -12.65 12.96 3.92
CA MET A 248 -11.58 11.97 3.85
C MET A 248 -10.59 12.34 2.75
N ARG A 249 -9.36 12.67 3.16
CA ARG A 249 -8.28 13.07 2.25
C ARG A 249 -6.97 12.43 2.67
N MET A 250 -6.30 11.83 1.70
CA MET A 250 -4.94 11.37 1.84
C MET A 250 -3.98 12.56 1.84
N ASP A 251 -2.94 12.52 2.67
CA ASP A 251 -1.86 13.49 2.61
C ASP A 251 -1.13 13.42 1.26
N SER A 252 -1.17 14.51 0.48
CA SER A 252 -0.62 14.57 -0.88
C SER A 252 0.89 14.37 -0.95
N ARG A 253 1.59 14.49 0.18
CA ARG A 253 3.03 14.29 0.30
C ARG A 253 3.43 12.82 0.21
N LEU A 254 2.50 11.90 0.48
CA LEU A 254 2.73 10.46 0.45
C LEU A 254 2.08 9.88 -0.82
N GLN A 255 2.87 9.28 -1.70
CA GLN A 255 2.43 8.90 -3.05
C GLN A 255 2.79 7.47 -3.45
N SER A 256 3.52 6.73 -2.65
CA SER A 256 3.86 5.33 -2.90
C SER A 256 2.64 4.41 -2.77
N LEU A 257 2.68 3.27 -3.46
CA LEU A 257 1.64 2.25 -3.33
C LEU A 257 1.50 1.73 -1.90
N VAL A 258 2.61 1.68 -1.16
CA VAL A 258 2.61 1.24 0.25
C VAL A 258 1.76 2.18 1.09
N PHE A 259 2.01 3.50 1.04
CA PHE A 259 1.22 4.44 1.84
C PHE A 259 -0.21 4.58 1.36
N ILE A 260 -0.47 4.46 0.05
CA ILE A 260 -1.84 4.41 -0.48
C ILE A 260 -2.56 3.16 0.06
N GLY A 261 -1.94 1.99 -0.01
CA GLY A 261 -2.53 0.76 0.52
C GLY A 261 -2.74 0.80 2.03
N LEU A 262 -1.76 1.26 2.80
CA LEU A 262 -1.88 1.41 4.25
C LEU A 262 -2.99 2.37 4.63
N HIS A 263 -3.12 3.49 3.93
CA HIS A 263 -4.19 4.44 4.19
C HIS A 263 -5.55 3.87 3.79
N LEU A 264 -5.67 3.11 2.69
CA LEU A 264 -6.93 2.44 2.33
C LEU A 264 -7.37 1.51 3.46
N LEU A 265 -6.46 0.67 3.96
CA LEU A 265 -6.72 -0.24 5.08
C LEU A 265 -7.12 0.50 6.35
N GLU A 266 -6.49 1.64 6.61
CA GLU A 266 -6.83 2.49 7.74
C GLU A 266 -8.25 3.08 7.63
N THR A 267 -8.78 3.27 6.41
CA THR A 267 -10.15 3.77 6.18
C THR A 267 -11.24 2.71 6.36
N ILE A 268 -10.86 1.42 6.37
CA ILE A 268 -11.79 0.30 6.57
C ILE A 268 -12.13 0.19 8.05
N GLY A 269 -13.41 0.08 8.38
CA GLY A 269 -13.92 0.00 9.75
C GLY A 269 -14.05 1.36 10.47
N LYS A 270 -13.68 2.48 9.82
CA LYS A 270 -13.83 3.84 10.37
C LYS A 270 -15.16 4.52 10.00
N ASN A 271 -15.95 3.95 9.08
CA ASN A 271 -17.20 4.55 8.57
C ASN A 271 -18.46 4.08 9.31
N THR A 272 -18.31 3.32 10.39
CA THR A 272 -19.40 2.92 11.29
C THR A 272 -19.80 4.08 12.21
N LYS A 273 -20.52 5.06 11.66
CA LYS A 273 -21.33 6.02 12.41
C LYS A 273 -22.69 6.18 11.76
#